data_AF-A0A820PR38-F1
#
_entry.id   AF-A0A820PR38-F1
#
_cell.length_a   1.000
_cell.length_b   1.000
_cell.length_c   1.000
_cell.angle_alpha   90.00
_cell.angle_beta   90.00
_cell.angle_gamma   90.00
#
_symmetry.space_group_name_H-M   'P 1'
#
loop_
_entity.id
_entity.type
_entity.pdbx_description
1 polymer ?
#
loop_
_entity_poly.entity_id
_entity_poly.type
_entity_poly.pdbx_seq_one_letter_code
_entity_poly.pdbx_strand_id
1 'polypeptide(L)'
;MNLYIYLFLFLTVFVINVNSLIDGLYCGRENCYDLLNVTRTSTRQEIVKAYRNLARKYHPDMAKTTDDKQIYTEKFRAFANAYEILKDEETRIDYDRMLDHPEE
;
A
#
# COMPACT_ATOMS: atom_id res chain seq x y z
N MET A 1 9.76 -15.62 36.38
CA MET A 1 10.42 -15.85 35.07
C MET A 1 9.41 -16.25 33.99
N ASN A 2 8.61 -17.30 34.19
CA ASN A 2 7.61 -17.74 33.19
C ASN A 2 6.52 -16.71 32.86
N LEU A 3 5.99 -15.96 33.84
CA LEU A 3 4.93 -14.97 33.58
C LEU A 3 5.40 -13.81 32.69
N TYR A 4 6.63 -13.32 32.87
CA TYR A 4 7.23 -12.30 32.02
C TYR A 4 7.47 -12.79 30.60
N ILE A 5 7.84 -14.06 30.43
CA ILE A 5 8.01 -14.67 29.10
C ILE A 5 6.67 -14.79 28.39
N TYR A 6 5.60 -15.25 29.06
CA TYR A 6 4.27 -15.28 28.46
C TYR A 6 3.72 -13.89 28.15
N LEU A 7 3.95 -12.91 29.03
CA LEU A 7 3.56 -11.53 28.78
C LEU A 7 4.32 -10.94 27.58
N PHE A 8 5.62 -11.21 27.48
CA PHE A 8 6.44 -10.79 26.34
C PHE A 8 5.99 -11.47 25.05
N LEU A 9 5.78 -12.79 25.05
CA LEU A 9 5.26 -13.54 23.89
C LEU A 9 3.87 -13.06 23.47
N PHE A 10 3.00 -12.77 24.43
CA PHE A 10 1.68 -12.20 24.16
C PHE A 10 1.80 -10.80 23.56
N LEU A 11 2.67 -9.95 24.13
CA LEU A 11 2.92 -8.60 23.61
C LEU A 11 3.51 -8.63 22.21
N THR A 12 4.47 -9.53 21.92
CA THR A 12 5.08 -9.63 20.58
C THR A 12 4.08 -10.14 19.57
N VAL A 13 3.29 -11.17 19.89
CA VAL A 13 2.21 -11.65 19.02
C VAL A 13 1.19 -10.54 18.79
N PHE A 14 0.79 -9.82 19.83
CA PHE A 14 -0.13 -8.69 19.72
C PHE A 14 0.41 -7.57 18.80
N VAL A 15 1.68 -7.19 18.97
CA VAL A 15 2.36 -6.20 18.12
C VAL A 15 2.47 -6.67 16.65
N ILE A 16 2.73 -7.96 16.41
CA ILE A 16 2.75 -8.51 15.04
C ILE A 16 1.36 -8.41 14.39
N ASN A 17 0.29 -8.68 15.14
CA ASN A 17 -1.07 -8.64 14.60
C ASN A 17 -1.51 -7.22 14.21
N VAL A 18 -1.13 -6.17 14.96
CA VAL A 18 -1.46 -4.78 14.60
C VAL A 18 -0.70 -4.30 13.35
N ASN A 19 0.53 -4.75 13.12
CA ASN A 19 1.27 -4.40 11.90
C ASN A 19 0.56 -4.91 10.64
N SER A 20 0.03 -6.13 10.68
CA SER A 20 -0.71 -6.72 9.56
C SER A 20 -2.03 -5.99 9.25
N LEU A 21 -2.66 -5.37 10.26
CA LEU A 21 -3.88 -4.58 10.08
C LEU A 21 -3.60 -3.29 9.31
N ILE A 22 -2.53 -2.58 9.67
CA ILE A 22 -2.15 -1.33 9.00
C ILE A 22 -1.81 -1.60 7.54
N ASP A 23 -1.04 -2.65 7.26
CA ASP A 23 -0.63 -3.00 5.89
C ASP A 23 -1.81 -3.39 4.97
N GLY A 24 -2.98 -3.72 5.53
CA GLY A 24 -4.20 -4.04 4.79
C GLY A 24 -5.15 -2.86 4.54
N LEU A 25 -4.90 -1.70 5.16
CA LEU A 25 -5.75 -0.51 5.02
C LEU A 25 -5.20 0.41 3.92
N TYR A 26 -6.01 0.74 2.92
CA TYR A 26 -5.61 1.56 1.78
C TYR A 26 -4.23 1.14 1.24
N CYS A 27 -3.24 2.04 1.16
CA CYS A 27 -1.86 1.74 0.74
C CYS A 27 -0.90 1.42 1.89
N GLY A 28 -1.43 1.05 3.06
CA GLY A 28 -0.67 0.74 4.25
C GLY A 28 0.10 1.95 4.77
N ARG A 29 1.40 1.77 4.98
CA ARG A 29 2.31 2.83 5.46
C ARG A 29 2.74 3.82 4.36
N GLU A 30 2.41 3.54 3.10
CA GLU A 30 2.75 4.41 1.97
C GLU A 30 1.56 5.27 1.54
N ASN A 31 1.84 6.43 0.95
CA ASN A 31 0.79 7.26 0.36
C ASN A 31 0.45 6.75 -1.05
N CYS A 32 -0.84 6.59 -1.35
CA CYS A 32 -1.30 6.08 -2.65
C CYS A 32 -0.94 7.01 -3.82
N TYR A 33 -0.93 8.33 -3.59
CA TYR A 33 -0.53 9.31 -4.60
C TYR A 33 0.97 9.21 -4.90
N ASP A 34 1.79 9.05 -3.86
CA ASP A 34 3.25 8.90 -3.99
C ASP A 34 3.61 7.60 -4.70
N LEU A 35 2.94 6.50 -4.38
CA LEU A 35 3.11 5.20 -5.06
C LEU A 35 2.91 5.33 -6.58
N LEU A 36 1.88 6.07 -7.00
CA LEU A 36 1.61 6.30 -8.41
C LEU A 36 2.37 7.47 -9.02
N ASN A 37 3.15 8.23 -8.23
CA ASN A 37 3.81 9.48 -8.63
C ASN A 37 2.84 10.49 -9.26
N VAL A 38 1.71 10.70 -8.59
CA VAL A 38 0.66 11.66 -8.97
C VAL A 38 0.34 12.56 -7.77
N THR A 39 -0.51 13.56 -7.97
CA THR A 39 -0.89 14.50 -6.90
C THR A 39 -2.40 14.42 -6.63
N ARG A 40 -2.85 14.98 -5.50
CA ARG A 40 -4.28 15.10 -5.18
C ARG A 40 -5.09 15.86 -6.22
N THR A 41 -4.47 16.69 -7.05
CA THR A 41 -5.13 17.41 -8.16
C THR A 41 -5.10 16.65 -9.48
N SER A 42 -4.42 15.49 -9.54
CA SER A 42 -4.34 14.69 -10.76
C SER A 42 -5.70 14.14 -11.17
N THR A 43 -5.97 14.24 -12.47
CA THR A 43 -7.19 13.75 -13.10
C THR A 43 -7.21 12.23 -13.14
N ARG A 44 -8.40 11.65 -13.30
CA ARG A 44 -8.57 10.19 -13.48
C ARG A 44 -7.72 9.65 -14.64
N GLN A 45 -7.58 10.42 -15.72
CA GLN A 45 -6.80 10.02 -16.89
C GLN A 45 -5.29 9.95 -16.57
N GLU A 46 -4.78 10.90 -15.79
CA GLU A 46 -3.38 10.91 -15.34
C GLU A 46 -3.09 9.76 -14.39
N ILE A 47 -4.01 9.46 -13.46
CA ILE A 47 -3.89 8.32 -12.54
C ILE A 47 -3.86 7.00 -13.31
N VAL A 48 -4.78 6.80 -14.26
CA VAL A 48 -4.80 5.60 -15.13
C VAL A 48 -3.52 5.48 -15.95
N LYS A 49 -3.02 6.59 -16.51
CA LYS A 49 -1.78 6.61 -17.28
C LYS A 49 -0.57 6.25 -16.42
N ALA A 50 -0.47 6.82 -15.21
CA ALA A 50 0.60 6.56 -14.26
C ALA A 50 0.62 5.08 -13.84
N TYR A 51 -0.54 4.54 -13.43
CA TYR A 51 -0.67 3.13 -13.09
C TYR A 51 -0.25 2.22 -14.25
N ARG A 52 -0.75 2.44 -15.47
CA ARG A 52 -0.39 1.61 -16.64
C ARG A 52 1.11 1.64 -16.96
N ASN A 53 1.80 2.74 -16.69
CA ASN A 53 3.24 2.83 -16.88
C ASN A 53 4.00 2.03 -15.82
N LEU A 54 3.61 2.17 -14.55
CA LEU A 54 4.21 1.45 -13.43
C LEU A 54 3.93 -0.05 -13.50
N ALA A 55 2.70 -0.45 -13.79
CA ALA A 55 2.28 -1.84 -13.95
C ALA A 55 3.08 -2.56 -15.05
N ARG A 56 3.33 -1.90 -16.20
CA ARG A 56 4.19 -2.46 -17.25
C ARG A 56 5.66 -2.54 -16.83
N LYS A 57 6.16 -1.54 -16.12
CA LYS A 57 7.57 -1.50 -15.66
C LYS A 57 7.87 -2.59 -14.63
N TYR A 58 6.92 -2.84 -13.73
CA TYR A 58 7.08 -3.73 -12.58
C TYR A 58 6.27 -5.02 -12.68
N HIS A 59 5.73 -5.37 -13.85
CA HIS A 59 5.09 -6.67 -14.04
C HIS A 59 6.09 -7.78 -13.71
N PRO A 60 5.71 -8.84 -12.96
CA PRO A 60 6.65 -9.90 -12.55
C PRO A 60 7.36 -10.59 -13.71
N ASP A 61 6.77 -10.59 -14.91
CA ASP A 61 7.39 -11.13 -16.12
C ASP A 61 8.57 -10.30 -16.66
N MET A 62 8.72 -9.05 -16.19
CA MET A 62 9.84 -8.17 -16.55
C MET A 62 11.08 -8.42 -15.68
N ALA A 63 10.95 -9.18 -14.59
CA ALA A 63 12.04 -9.49 -13.68
C ALA A 63 13.04 -10.47 -14.31
N LYS A 64 14.34 -10.25 -14.05
CA LYS A 64 15.43 -11.08 -14.60
C LYS A 64 15.91 -12.18 -13.65
N THR A 65 15.72 -11.98 -12.36
CA THR A 65 16.13 -12.91 -11.30
C THR A 65 14.94 -13.27 -10.41
N THR A 66 15.07 -14.33 -9.63
CA THR A 66 14.04 -14.74 -8.67
C THR A 66 13.82 -13.68 -7.60
N ASP A 67 14.89 -13.06 -7.10
CA ASP A 67 14.82 -11.99 -6.11
C ASP A 67 14.12 -10.75 -6.69
N ASP A 68 14.46 -10.38 -7.93
CA ASP A 68 13.76 -9.30 -8.64
C ASP A 68 12.28 -9.61 -8.81
N LYS A 69 11.92 -10.88 -9.08
CA LYS A 69 10.53 -11.28 -9.29
C LYS A 69 9.68 -11.02 -8.05
N GLN A 70 10.24 -11.24 -6.87
CA GLN A 70 9.57 -10.90 -5.61
C GLN A 70 9.38 -9.38 -5.48
N ILE A 71 10.44 -8.60 -5.66
CA ILE A 71 10.38 -7.13 -5.57
C ILE A 71 9.37 -6.55 -6.58
N TYR A 72 9.37 -7.07 -7.81
CA TYR A 72 8.44 -6.64 -8.86
C TYR A 72 7.01 -7.00 -8.50
N THR A 73 6.77 -8.21 -7.97
CA THR A 73 5.45 -8.64 -7.50
C THR A 73 4.92 -7.74 -6.38
N GLU A 74 5.76 -7.42 -5.40
CA GLU A 74 5.40 -6.54 -4.27
C GLU A 74 5.05 -5.14 -4.76
N LYS A 75 5.92 -4.54 -5.59
CA LYS A 75 5.66 -3.22 -6.19
C LYS A 75 4.41 -3.21 -7.07
N PHE A 76 4.21 -4.24 -7.89
CA PHE A 76 3.02 -4.36 -8.73
C PHE A 76 1.74 -4.37 -7.89
N ARG A 77 1.73 -5.13 -6.79
CA ARG A 77 0.59 -5.15 -5.86
C ARG A 77 0.36 -3.78 -5.21
N ALA A 78 1.42 -3.11 -4.75
CA ALA A 78 1.31 -1.76 -4.18
C ALA A 78 0.73 -0.76 -5.18
N PHE A 79 1.20 -0.74 -6.44
CA PHE A 79 0.66 0.15 -7.47
C PHE A 79 -0.78 -0.20 -7.86
N ALA A 80 -1.12 -1.49 -7.93
CA ALA A 80 -2.48 -1.92 -8.20
C ALA A 80 -3.43 -1.45 -7.10
N ASN A 81 -3.04 -1.62 -5.83
CA ASN A 81 -3.83 -1.19 -4.69
C ASN A 81 -4.02 0.34 -4.67
N ALA A 82 -2.94 1.11 -4.87
CA ALA A 82 -3.01 2.56 -4.99
C ALA A 82 -3.94 3.01 -6.12
N TYR A 83 -3.90 2.32 -7.26
CA TYR A 83 -4.83 2.59 -8.36
C TYR A 83 -6.28 2.28 -7.98
N GLU A 84 -6.55 1.15 -7.34
CA GLU A 84 -7.91 0.78 -6.92
C GLU A 84 -8.52 1.81 -5.96
N ILE A 85 -7.72 2.39 -5.07
CA ILE A 85 -8.16 3.42 -4.12
C ILE A 85 -8.39 4.78 -4.82
N LEU A 86 -7.53 5.14 -5.77
CA LEU A 86 -7.56 6.47 -6.40
C LEU A 86 -8.40 6.54 -7.69
N LYS A 87 -8.78 5.39 -8.29
CA LYS A 87 -9.50 5.36 -9.58
C LYS A 87 -10.96 5.79 -9.48
N ASP A 88 -11.57 5.53 -8.33
CA ASP A 88 -12.98 5.80 -8.06
C ASP A 88 -13.08 7.04 -7.17
N GLU A 89 -14.09 7.86 -7.43
CA GLU A 89 -14.25 9.15 -6.76
C GLU A 89 -14.63 8.97 -5.30
N GLU A 90 -15.48 7.99 -4.97
CA GLU A 90 -15.94 7.72 -3.61
C GLU A 90 -14.76 7.25 -2.74
N THR A 91 -14.02 6.24 -3.21
CA THR A 91 -12.87 5.70 -2.46
C THR A 91 -11.74 6.72 -2.32
N ARG A 92 -11.57 7.59 -3.33
CA ARG A 92 -10.59 8.67 -3.28
C ARG A 92 -10.98 9.75 -2.27
N ILE A 93 -12.26 10.11 -2.19
CA ILE A 93 -12.75 11.07 -1.19
C ILE A 93 -12.54 10.53 0.23
N ASP A 94 -12.85 9.24 0.46
CA ASP A 94 -12.65 8.62 1.76
C ASP A 94 -11.16 8.56 2.13
N TYR A 95 -10.30 8.22 1.17
CA TYR A 95 -8.86 8.25 1.36
C TYR A 95 -8.34 9.66 1.65
N ASP A 96 -8.81 10.66 0.93
CA ASP A 96 -8.46 12.07 1.14
C ASP A 96 -8.90 12.55 2.53
N ARG A 97 -10.10 12.17 2.99
CA ARG A 97 -10.57 12.48 4.35
C ARG A 97 -9.65 11.88 5.41
N MET A 98 -9.26 10.61 5.25
CA MET A 98 -8.32 9.96 6.17
C MET A 98 -6.96 10.68 6.21
N LEU A 99 -6.48 11.20 5.08
CA LEU A 99 -5.23 11.97 5.04
C LEU A 99 -5.37 13.35 5.70
N ASP A 100 -6.53 13.98 5.56
CA ASP A 100 -6.81 15.31 6.11
C ASP A 100 -7.12 15.28 7.62
N HIS A 101 -7.58 14.13 8.14
CA HIS A 101 -8.00 13.91 9.54
C HIS A 101 -7.35 12.66 10.16
N PRO A 102 -6.02 12.64 10.34
CA PRO A 102 -5.31 11.46 10.86
C PRO A 102 -5.61 11.13 12.33
N GLU A 103 -6.25 12.03 13.06
CA GLU A 103 -6.63 11.88 14.47
C GLU A 103 -7.98 11.18 14.72
N GLU A 104 -8.81 11.01 13.68
CA GLU A 104 -10.09 10.28 13.74
C GLU A 104 -9.90 8.77 13.54
#